data_AF-A0A1W1H866-F1
#
_entry.id   AF-A0A1W1H866-F1
#
_cell.length_a   1.000
_cell.length_b   1.000
_cell.length_c   1.000
_cell.angle_alpha   90.00
_cell.angle_beta   90.00
_cell.angle_gamma   90.00
#
_symmetry.space_group_name_H-M   'P 1'
#
loop_
_entity.id
_entity.type
_entity.pdbx_description
1 polymer ?
#
loop_
_entity_poly.entity_id
_entity_poly.type
_entity_poly.pdbx_seq_one_letter_code
_entity_poly.pdbx_strand_id
1 'polypeptide(L)'
;MQIITTHKGTDFDALASLVAGTIIYPGSKPVLPGSVNPNLKSFLSIHKDLFGFYSPGEIKLEEVKSMVVVDTNSWRRLDGMAPLKTRSNVEIINWDHHPEGDIKADEVYREELGANITLMLMEIQKLRKLITPIQATLFIMGLYEDTGNLTFTSTTSKDALAAAYLLDRKADLQILSTFLRHSYGKKQKDILFEMIQNAERMEVSGFSISIARMDIEGHVQNLSVVVQMYREIVNVDAAFAIFRDTERDRCMVIGRSNLEQINIGLIMRSMGGGGHPGAGSALLKATNPDVIEEMLIEMIRGNQQTSIMLSDIMSYPVVTVTEDTTIDEVAMILRETGCTGVPVVNENENVVGVISRRDFRKIKKNSHMQSPVKAFMSRDVITIDHTRSAIDAARLMIKHDIGRIPVIEDGRVIGIVTRSDVMLYFYDLLPD
;
A
#
# COMPACT_ATOMS: atom_id res chain seq x y z
N MET A 1 36.18 20.96 -11.38
CA MET A 1 35.90 19.54 -11.09
C MET A 1 34.39 19.38 -10.98
N GLN A 2 33.83 18.29 -11.53
CA GLN A 2 32.43 17.93 -11.31
C GLN A 2 32.38 16.76 -10.32
N ILE A 3 31.47 16.84 -9.35
CA ILE A 3 31.24 15.79 -8.36
C ILE A 3 29.80 15.31 -8.41
N ILE A 4 29.56 14.09 -7.96
CA ILE A 4 28.23 13.53 -7.76
C ILE A 4 28.16 13.09 -6.30
N THR A 5 27.11 13.42 -5.58
CA THR A 5 26.95 13.07 -4.17
C THR A 5 25.51 12.71 -3.86
N THR A 6 25.32 12.01 -2.75
CA THR A 6 24.00 11.66 -2.23
C THR A 6 23.95 11.92 -0.71
N HIS A 7 22.89 11.46 -0.04
CA HIS A 7 22.67 11.67 1.38
C HIS A 7 23.49 10.75 2.29
N LYS A 8 23.75 11.23 3.51
CA LYS A 8 24.18 10.43 4.67
C LYS A 8 23.17 9.33 4.97
N GLY A 9 23.66 8.19 5.45
CA GLY A 9 22.84 7.00 5.62
C GLY A 9 22.46 6.40 4.26
N THR A 10 23.38 6.47 3.29
CA THR A 10 23.19 6.01 1.90
C THR A 10 22.64 4.58 1.89
N ASP A 11 21.54 4.36 1.19
CA ASP A 11 20.90 3.07 0.90
C ASP A 11 21.20 2.64 -0.55
N PHE A 12 20.58 1.57 -1.04
CA PHE A 12 20.85 1.09 -2.39
C PHE A 12 20.33 2.04 -3.48
N ASP A 13 19.21 2.74 -3.29
CA ASP A 13 18.73 3.69 -4.31
C ASP A 13 19.70 4.86 -4.44
N ALA A 14 20.13 5.43 -3.32
CA ALA A 14 21.15 6.47 -3.29
C ALA A 14 22.48 6.04 -3.93
N LEU A 15 22.96 4.82 -3.64
CA LEU A 15 24.20 4.29 -4.24
C LEU A 15 24.03 4.00 -5.74
N ALA A 16 22.91 3.40 -6.12
CA ALA A 16 22.57 3.11 -7.51
C ALA A 16 22.53 4.41 -8.31
N SER A 17 21.84 5.42 -7.78
CA SER A 17 21.72 6.76 -8.35
C SER A 17 23.08 7.46 -8.45
N LEU A 18 23.95 7.31 -7.44
CA LEU A 18 25.33 7.84 -7.47
C LEU A 18 26.13 7.24 -8.64
N VAL A 19 26.06 5.92 -8.81
CA VAL A 19 26.73 5.22 -9.92
C VAL A 19 26.08 5.56 -11.27
N ALA A 20 24.76 5.64 -11.36
CA ALA A 20 24.04 6.08 -12.55
C ALA A 20 24.45 7.49 -12.97
N GLY A 21 24.67 8.38 -11.99
CA GLY A 21 25.20 9.71 -12.22
C GLY A 21 26.54 9.69 -12.97
N THR A 22 27.45 8.76 -12.67
CA THR A 22 28.75 8.67 -13.37
C THR A 22 28.61 8.28 -14.84
N ILE A 23 27.49 7.63 -15.21
CA ILE A 23 27.18 7.23 -16.58
C ILE A 23 26.56 8.41 -17.35
N ILE A 24 25.68 9.18 -16.69
CA ILE A 24 25.04 10.37 -17.26
C ILE A 24 26.05 11.52 -17.41
N TYR A 25 26.95 11.68 -16.42
CA TYR A 25 27.97 12.73 -16.35
C TYR A 25 29.39 12.13 -16.32
N PRO A 26 29.91 11.63 -17.47
CA PRO A 26 31.23 11.01 -17.54
C PRO A 26 32.35 11.94 -17.03
N GLY A 27 33.30 11.39 -16.28
CA GLY A 27 34.44 12.13 -15.73
C GLY A 27 34.14 12.84 -14.40
N SER A 28 32.90 12.78 -13.90
CA SER A 28 32.56 13.22 -12.56
C SER A 28 33.12 12.31 -11.49
N LYS A 29 33.44 12.86 -10.32
CA LYS A 29 33.89 12.08 -9.16
C LYS A 29 32.69 11.69 -8.27
N PRO A 30 32.36 10.40 -8.13
CA PRO A 30 31.29 9.97 -7.23
C PRO A 30 31.77 10.02 -5.78
N VAL A 31 31.14 10.86 -4.97
CA VAL A 31 31.45 11.07 -3.56
C VAL A 31 30.45 10.29 -2.71
N LEU A 32 30.94 9.26 -2.03
CA LEU A 32 30.14 8.41 -1.15
C LEU A 32 30.24 8.92 0.30
N PRO A 33 29.14 9.33 0.93
CA PRO A 33 29.10 9.71 2.34
C PRO A 33 29.70 8.66 3.29
N GLY A 34 30.25 9.10 4.43
CA GLY A 34 30.88 8.17 5.38
C GLY A 34 29.87 7.27 6.12
N SER A 35 28.63 7.74 6.25
CA SER A 35 27.53 6.98 6.85
C SER A 35 26.71 6.29 5.77
N VAL A 36 26.62 4.95 5.85
CA VAL A 36 25.87 4.08 4.92
C VAL A 36 24.95 3.13 5.68
N ASN A 37 23.85 2.71 5.05
CA ASN A 37 22.93 1.69 5.57
C ASN A 37 23.67 0.34 5.82
N PRO A 38 23.34 -0.42 6.88
CA PRO A 38 23.95 -1.73 7.14
C PRO A 38 23.92 -2.74 5.98
N ASN A 39 22.82 -2.80 5.22
CA ASN A 39 22.72 -3.70 4.05
C ASN A 39 23.72 -3.28 2.97
N LEU A 40 23.79 -1.97 2.72
CA LEU A 40 24.75 -1.37 1.79
C LEU A 40 26.20 -1.61 2.23
N LYS A 41 26.49 -1.51 3.53
CA LYS A 41 27.82 -1.75 4.09
C LYS A 41 28.34 -3.15 3.75
N SER A 42 27.47 -4.14 3.80
CA SER A 42 27.79 -5.55 3.48
C SER A 42 28.08 -5.72 1.99
N PHE A 43 27.32 -5.04 1.12
CA PHE A 43 27.59 -5.02 -0.31
C PHE A 43 28.93 -4.33 -0.63
N LEU A 44 29.17 -3.15 -0.06
CA LEU A 44 30.38 -2.37 -0.26
C LEU A 44 31.64 -3.09 0.25
N SER A 45 31.58 -3.89 1.33
CA SER A 45 32.76 -4.63 1.80
C SER A 45 33.36 -5.59 0.76
N ILE A 46 32.56 -5.97 -0.24
CA ILE A 46 32.98 -6.87 -1.33
C ILE A 46 33.18 -6.09 -2.63
N HIS A 47 32.38 -5.05 -2.88
CA HIS A 47 32.27 -4.40 -4.19
C HIS A 47 32.78 -2.95 -4.26
N LYS A 48 33.32 -2.39 -3.16
CA LYS A 48 33.67 -0.96 -3.09
C LYS A 48 34.62 -0.49 -4.21
N ASP A 49 35.58 -1.33 -4.59
CA ASP A 49 36.60 -0.95 -5.58
C ASP A 49 36.08 -0.97 -7.03
N LEU A 50 34.87 -1.49 -7.27
CA LEU A 50 34.28 -1.57 -8.62
C LEU A 50 33.80 -0.23 -9.17
N PHE A 51 33.52 0.74 -8.30
CA PHE A 51 32.83 1.98 -8.68
C PHE A 51 33.64 3.26 -8.44
N GLY A 52 34.88 3.15 -7.93
CA GLY A 52 35.82 4.27 -7.84
C GLY A 52 35.35 5.43 -6.97
N PHE A 53 34.73 5.14 -5.82
CA PHE A 53 34.20 6.15 -4.91
C PHE A 53 35.29 6.97 -4.22
N TYR A 54 35.01 8.26 -4.04
CA TYR A 54 35.76 9.18 -3.18
C TYR A 54 35.01 9.38 -1.87
N SER A 55 35.72 9.49 -0.75
CA SER A 55 35.16 10.00 0.49
C SER A 55 35.08 11.54 0.46
N PRO A 56 34.20 12.17 1.25
CA PRO A 56 34.09 13.63 1.28
C PRO A 56 35.40 14.35 1.59
N GLY A 57 36.26 13.75 2.42
CA GLY A 57 37.57 14.31 2.79
C GLY A 57 38.62 14.28 1.67
N GLU A 58 38.41 13.47 0.62
CA GLU A 58 39.31 13.39 -0.54
C GLU A 58 39.01 14.46 -1.59
N ILE A 59 37.91 15.20 -1.43
CA ILE A 59 37.46 16.22 -2.38
C ILE A 59 37.95 17.60 -1.94
N LYS A 60 38.73 18.24 -2.83
CA LYS A 60 39.07 19.65 -2.72
C LYS A 60 37.88 20.51 -3.14
N LEU A 61 37.09 20.95 -2.16
CA LEU A 61 35.84 21.66 -2.37
C LEU A 61 36.04 22.97 -3.16
N GLU A 62 37.20 23.61 -3.04
CA GLU A 62 37.59 24.82 -3.76
C GLU A 62 37.61 24.62 -5.29
N GLU A 63 37.98 23.43 -5.76
CA GLU A 63 38.09 23.07 -7.18
C GLU A 63 36.74 22.64 -7.82
N VAL A 64 35.70 22.46 -7.00
CA VAL A 64 34.35 22.08 -7.46
C VAL A 64 33.74 23.24 -8.25
N LYS A 65 33.28 22.92 -9.47
CA LYS A 65 32.59 23.85 -10.38
C LYS A 65 31.14 23.45 -10.65
N SER A 66 30.83 22.17 -10.52
CA SER A 66 29.50 21.60 -10.73
C SER A 66 29.30 20.43 -9.77
N MET A 67 28.09 20.29 -9.22
CA MET A 67 27.70 19.25 -8.27
C MET A 67 26.36 18.65 -8.68
N VAL A 68 26.36 17.35 -8.92
CA VAL A 68 25.14 16.57 -9.12
C VAL A 68 24.72 15.96 -7.78
N VAL A 69 23.52 16.26 -7.32
CA VAL A 69 22.95 15.71 -6.09
C VAL A 69 21.86 14.73 -6.46
N VAL A 70 22.01 13.48 -6.01
CA VAL A 70 21.08 12.40 -6.34
C VAL A 70 20.39 11.87 -5.09
N ASP A 71 19.11 11.53 -5.22
CA ASP A 71 18.26 10.90 -4.20
C ASP A 71 18.12 11.72 -2.89
N THR A 72 18.30 13.03 -3.01
CA THR A 72 17.99 13.96 -1.94
C THR A 72 17.98 15.39 -2.47
N ASN A 73 17.13 16.22 -1.88
CA ASN A 73 17.07 17.65 -2.13
C ASN A 73 17.35 18.47 -0.85
N SER A 74 18.03 17.89 0.15
CA SER A 74 18.35 18.57 1.41
C SER A 74 19.85 18.69 1.71
N TRP A 75 20.31 19.92 1.97
CA TRP A 75 21.69 20.22 2.34
C TRP A 75 22.13 19.54 3.64
N ARG A 76 21.22 19.44 4.62
CA ARG A 76 21.52 18.80 5.90
C ARG A 76 21.85 17.32 5.75
N ARG A 77 21.30 16.68 4.70
CA ARG A 77 21.55 15.29 4.37
C ARG A 77 22.90 15.08 3.65
N LEU A 78 23.54 16.12 3.11
CA LEU A 78 24.83 15.98 2.39
C LEU A 78 26.03 15.94 3.35
N ASP A 79 26.95 15.00 3.13
CA ASP A 79 28.15 14.84 3.95
C ASP A 79 29.35 15.62 3.43
N GLY A 80 29.92 16.50 4.26
CA GLY A 80 31.05 17.35 3.88
C GLY A 80 30.75 18.46 2.86
N MET A 81 29.52 18.57 2.34
CA MET A 81 29.21 19.50 1.23
C MET A 81 28.68 20.87 1.65
N ALA A 82 28.42 21.09 2.96
CA ALA A 82 27.88 22.35 3.45
C ALA A 82 28.62 23.63 2.97
N PRO A 83 29.97 23.64 2.82
CA PRO A 83 30.68 24.82 2.29
C PRO A 83 30.31 25.20 0.86
N LEU A 84 29.76 24.27 0.06
CA LEU A 84 29.33 24.56 -1.31
C LEU A 84 28.00 25.32 -1.37
N LYS A 85 27.20 25.31 -0.29
CA LYS A 85 25.85 25.93 -0.24
C LYS A 85 25.85 27.43 -0.55
N THR A 86 26.91 28.14 -0.16
CA THR A 86 26.99 29.61 -0.30
C THR A 86 27.82 30.04 -1.51
N ARG A 87 28.36 29.10 -2.29
CA ARG A 87 29.19 29.41 -3.45
C ARG A 87 28.31 29.67 -4.68
N SER A 88 28.27 30.92 -5.14
CA SER A 88 27.51 31.33 -6.33
C SER A 88 28.11 30.84 -7.65
N ASN A 89 29.32 30.28 -7.64
CA ASN A 89 30.06 29.84 -8.82
C ASN A 89 30.05 28.32 -9.01
N VAL A 90 29.17 27.60 -8.30
CA VAL A 90 29.02 26.15 -8.40
C VAL A 90 27.63 25.88 -8.98
N GLU A 91 27.61 25.26 -10.15
CA GLU A 91 26.37 24.75 -10.75
C GLU A 91 25.87 23.55 -9.95
N ILE A 92 24.58 23.52 -9.64
CA ILE A 92 23.94 22.43 -8.90
C ILE A 92 22.86 21.79 -9.76
N ILE A 93 22.97 20.48 -9.96
CA ILE A 93 21.99 19.67 -10.67
C ILE A 93 21.39 18.69 -9.66
N ASN A 94 20.05 18.62 -9.56
CA ASN A 94 19.37 17.74 -8.61
C ASN A 94 18.53 16.69 -9.32
N TRP A 95 18.74 15.42 -8.97
CA TRP A 95 17.91 14.27 -9.35
C TRP A 95 17.28 13.73 -8.07
N ASP A 96 15.97 13.84 -7.94
CA ASP A 96 15.27 13.41 -6.74
C ASP A 96 13.80 13.08 -7.03
N HIS A 97 13.24 12.07 -6.38
CA HIS A 97 11.81 11.74 -6.44
C HIS A 97 11.01 12.31 -5.25
N HIS A 98 11.67 12.92 -4.25
CA HIS A 98 11.01 13.51 -3.08
C HIS A 98 10.43 14.93 -3.36
N PRO A 99 9.25 15.28 -2.79
CA PRO A 99 8.52 16.50 -3.15
C PRO A 99 9.09 17.82 -2.59
N GLU A 100 9.77 17.81 -1.43
CA GLU A 100 10.18 19.05 -0.73
C GLU A 100 11.66 19.02 -0.31
N GLY A 101 12.36 20.15 -0.43
CA GLY A 101 13.79 20.27 -0.11
C GLY A 101 14.31 21.70 0.04
N ASP A 102 15.51 21.85 0.60
CA ASP A 102 16.19 23.16 0.81
C ASP A 102 17.34 23.43 -0.18
N ILE A 103 17.61 22.51 -1.11
CA ILE A 103 18.56 22.71 -2.20
C ILE A 103 17.91 23.53 -3.31
N LYS A 104 18.50 24.70 -3.61
CA LYS A 104 18.18 25.49 -4.81
C LYS A 104 19.14 25.07 -5.91
N ALA A 105 18.68 24.24 -6.83
CA ALA A 105 19.47 23.74 -7.96
C ALA A 105 19.21 24.58 -9.22
N ASP A 106 20.22 24.67 -10.09
CA ASP A 106 20.14 25.30 -11.41
C ASP A 106 19.32 24.41 -12.37
N GLU A 107 19.47 23.09 -12.23
CA GLU A 107 18.66 22.09 -12.93
C GLU A 107 18.00 21.13 -11.92
N VAL A 108 16.72 20.85 -12.12
CA VAL A 108 15.95 19.92 -11.29
C VAL A 108 15.30 18.87 -12.19
N TYR A 109 15.64 17.62 -11.96
CA TYR A 109 15.00 16.44 -12.52
C TYR A 109 14.22 15.77 -11.40
N ARG A 110 12.89 15.86 -11.48
CA ARG A 110 11.99 15.34 -10.45
C ARG A 110 10.75 14.76 -11.08
N GLU A 111 10.40 13.56 -10.63
CA GLU A 111 9.16 12.88 -10.97
C GLU A 111 8.73 12.02 -9.77
N GLU A 112 7.44 11.92 -9.51
CA GLU A 112 6.90 11.05 -8.46
C GLU A 112 6.95 9.60 -8.94
N LEU A 113 7.97 8.88 -8.47
CA LEU A 113 8.30 7.51 -8.87
C LEU A 113 8.60 6.67 -7.63
N GLY A 114 8.56 5.34 -7.79
CA GLY A 114 8.87 4.41 -6.73
C GLY A 114 10.33 4.50 -6.24
N ALA A 115 11.27 4.85 -7.12
CA ALA A 115 12.69 5.03 -6.78
C ALA A 115 13.36 6.10 -7.67
N ASN A 116 14.35 6.82 -7.16
CA ASN A 116 15.13 7.80 -7.91
C ASN A 116 15.96 7.15 -9.03
N ILE A 117 16.46 5.92 -8.85
CA ILE A 117 17.17 5.21 -9.91
C ILE A 117 16.31 5.00 -11.17
N THR A 118 14.98 4.88 -11.05
CA THR A 118 14.06 4.79 -12.19
C THR A 118 14.17 6.04 -13.06
N LEU A 119 14.14 7.23 -12.44
CA LEU A 119 14.28 8.51 -13.12
C LEU A 119 15.60 8.58 -13.91
N MET A 120 16.70 8.19 -13.26
CA MET A 120 18.02 8.22 -13.89
C MET A 120 18.17 7.16 -15.00
N LEU A 121 17.53 6.00 -14.88
CA LEU A 121 17.51 4.97 -15.92
C LEU A 121 16.76 5.42 -17.18
N MET A 122 15.70 6.21 -17.03
CA MET A 122 15.02 6.82 -18.16
C MET A 122 15.97 7.75 -18.94
N GLU A 123 16.78 8.55 -18.25
CA GLU A 123 17.78 9.41 -18.90
C GLU A 123 18.92 8.59 -19.52
N ILE A 124 19.44 7.56 -18.84
CA ILE A 124 20.45 6.63 -19.40
C ILE A 124 19.97 6.01 -20.71
N GLN A 125 18.70 5.59 -20.78
CA GLN A 125 18.08 5.02 -21.98
C GLN A 125 17.93 6.07 -23.09
N LYS A 126 17.45 7.27 -22.75
CA LYS A 126 17.34 8.41 -23.67
C LYS A 126 18.69 8.80 -24.28
N LEU A 127 19.75 8.80 -23.47
CA LEU A 127 21.13 9.05 -23.90
C LEU A 127 21.80 7.84 -24.57
N ARG A 128 21.10 6.70 -24.67
CA ARG A 128 21.59 5.43 -25.24
C ARG A 128 22.92 4.96 -24.63
N LYS A 129 23.10 5.18 -23.32
CA LYS A 129 24.29 4.75 -22.59
C LYS A 129 24.21 3.25 -22.28
N LEU A 130 25.36 2.59 -22.33
CA LEU A 130 25.48 1.19 -21.95
C LEU A 130 25.66 1.07 -20.44
N ILE A 131 25.09 0.02 -19.87
CA ILE A 131 25.28 -0.37 -18.47
C ILE A 131 25.81 -1.80 -18.45
N THR A 132 26.74 -2.07 -17.54
CA THR A 132 27.30 -3.41 -17.32
C THR A 132 26.35 -4.26 -16.49
N PRO A 133 26.46 -5.60 -16.51
CA PRO A 133 25.63 -6.47 -15.67
C PRO A 133 25.72 -6.14 -14.18
N ILE A 134 26.91 -5.82 -13.66
CA ILE A 134 27.06 -5.47 -12.24
C ILE A 134 26.42 -4.12 -11.88
N GLN A 135 26.44 -3.15 -12.80
CA GLN A 135 25.67 -1.91 -12.63
C GLN A 135 24.18 -2.19 -12.69
N ALA A 136 23.72 -3.04 -13.62
CA ALA A 136 22.32 -3.43 -13.70
C ALA A 136 21.85 -4.14 -12.40
N THR A 137 22.69 -5.00 -11.83
CA THR A 137 22.46 -5.62 -10.52
C THR A 137 22.35 -4.58 -9.39
N LEU A 138 23.27 -3.62 -9.31
CA LEU A 138 23.19 -2.55 -8.31
C LEU A 138 21.90 -1.72 -8.49
N PHE A 139 21.55 -1.38 -9.72
CA PHE A 139 20.39 -0.56 -10.02
C PHE A 139 19.08 -1.27 -9.68
N ILE A 140 18.97 -2.58 -9.94
CA ILE A 140 17.75 -3.33 -9.58
C ILE A 140 17.64 -3.50 -8.07
N MET A 141 18.76 -3.55 -7.35
CA MET A 141 18.75 -3.57 -5.89
C MET A 141 18.23 -2.27 -5.30
N GLY A 142 18.66 -1.10 -5.82
CA GLY A 142 18.12 0.19 -5.40
C GLY A 142 16.63 0.31 -5.72
N LEU A 143 16.24 -0.06 -6.94
CA LEU A 143 14.84 -0.06 -7.36
C LEU A 143 13.96 -0.93 -6.46
N TYR A 144 14.38 -2.15 -6.15
CA TYR A 144 13.58 -3.09 -5.35
C TYR A 144 13.58 -2.76 -3.86
N GLU A 145 14.60 -2.08 -3.33
CA GLU A 145 14.59 -1.61 -1.94
C GLU A 145 13.48 -0.59 -1.74
N ASP A 146 13.40 0.41 -2.62
CA ASP A 146 12.46 1.53 -2.49
C ASP A 146 11.04 1.23 -2.96
N THR A 147 10.87 0.24 -3.83
CA THR A 147 9.56 -0.23 -4.28
C THR A 147 9.03 -1.45 -3.51
N GLY A 148 9.83 -1.99 -2.58
CA GLY A 148 9.48 -3.23 -1.88
C GLY A 148 9.31 -4.41 -2.82
N ASN A 149 10.20 -4.57 -3.79
CA ASN A 149 10.06 -5.49 -4.93
C ASN A 149 8.77 -5.23 -5.74
N LEU A 150 8.50 -3.96 -6.06
CA LEU A 150 7.31 -3.51 -6.80
C LEU A 150 5.96 -3.74 -6.10
N THR A 151 5.95 -3.91 -4.77
CA THR A 151 4.72 -4.18 -4.01
C THR A 151 4.20 -2.95 -3.25
N PHE A 152 5.00 -1.91 -3.09
CA PHE A 152 4.57 -0.69 -2.42
C PHE A 152 3.63 0.13 -3.32
N THR A 153 2.68 0.83 -2.70
CA THR A 153 1.66 1.65 -3.41
C THR A 153 2.26 2.85 -4.14
N SER A 154 3.47 3.28 -3.78
CA SER A 154 4.25 4.31 -4.49
C SER A 154 4.87 3.80 -5.80
N THR A 155 4.84 2.48 -6.05
CA THR A 155 5.40 1.89 -7.27
C THR A 155 4.58 2.29 -8.49
N THR A 156 5.24 2.76 -9.53
CA THR A 156 4.63 3.17 -10.80
C THR A 156 4.88 2.15 -11.92
N SER A 157 4.18 2.30 -13.04
CA SER A 157 4.44 1.51 -14.25
C SER A 157 5.85 1.71 -14.81
N LYS A 158 6.47 2.89 -14.59
CA LYS A 158 7.84 3.20 -15.00
C LYS A 158 8.87 2.40 -14.21
N ASP A 159 8.61 2.14 -12.92
CA ASP A 159 9.46 1.28 -12.09
C ASP A 159 9.45 -0.16 -12.61
N ALA A 160 8.29 -0.69 -12.99
CA ALA A 160 8.19 -2.03 -13.58
C ALA A 160 8.94 -2.13 -14.93
N LEU A 161 8.86 -1.10 -15.77
CA LEU A 161 9.62 -1.02 -17.02
C LEU A 161 11.13 -0.92 -16.77
N ALA A 162 11.55 -0.15 -15.76
CA ALA A 162 12.95 -0.08 -15.35
C ALA A 162 13.47 -1.45 -14.87
N ALA A 163 12.69 -2.16 -14.05
CA ALA A 163 13.03 -3.52 -13.63
C ALA A 163 13.22 -4.46 -14.84
N ALA A 164 12.28 -4.44 -15.79
CA ALA A 164 12.37 -5.24 -17.02
C ALA A 164 13.63 -4.91 -17.83
N TYR A 165 13.94 -3.63 -17.99
CA TYR A 165 15.16 -3.16 -18.67
C TYR A 165 16.43 -3.67 -17.99
N LEU A 166 16.50 -3.62 -16.66
CA LEU A 166 17.66 -4.08 -15.89
C LEU A 166 17.86 -5.59 -16.01
N LEU A 167 16.77 -6.36 -15.99
CA LEU A 167 16.81 -7.81 -16.20
C LEU A 167 17.30 -8.17 -17.62
N ASP A 168 16.87 -7.42 -18.64
CA ASP A 168 17.38 -7.58 -20.01
C ASP A 168 18.91 -7.33 -20.06
N ARG A 169 19.39 -6.37 -19.26
CA ARG A 169 20.83 -6.08 -19.06
C ARG A 169 21.56 -7.03 -18.11
N LYS A 170 20.96 -8.19 -17.84
CA LYS A 170 21.55 -9.30 -17.04
C LYS A 170 21.80 -8.93 -15.58
N ALA A 171 20.93 -8.11 -14.99
CA ALA A 171 20.91 -7.93 -13.54
C ALA A 171 20.72 -9.27 -12.82
N ASP A 172 21.53 -9.53 -11.79
CA ASP A 172 21.57 -10.79 -11.06
C ASP A 172 20.70 -10.73 -9.79
N LEU A 173 19.56 -11.39 -9.83
CA LEU A 173 18.63 -11.47 -8.71
C LEU A 173 19.11 -12.36 -7.55
N GLN A 174 20.09 -13.25 -7.77
CA GLN A 174 20.64 -14.05 -6.67
C GLN A 174 21.45 -13.18 -5.72
N ILE A 175 22.23 -12.25 -6.26
CA ILE A 175 22.95 -11.22 -5.49
C ILE A 175 21.96 -10.38 -4.69
N LEU A 176 20.85 -9.96 -5.32
CA LEU A 176 19.78 -9.22 -4.66
C LEU A 176 19.25 -9.96 -3.42
N SER A 177 18.97 -11.25 -3.55
CA SER A 177 18.48 -12.08 -2.44
C SER A 177 19.50 -12.28 -1.30
N THR A 178 20.77 -11.96 -1.52
CA THR A 178 21.83 -12.06 -0.50
C THR A 178 21.90 -10.79 0.35
N PHE A 179 21.71 -9.62 -0.27
CA PHE A 179 21.95 -8.32 0.38
C PHE A 179 20.68 -7.55 0.75
N LEU A 180 19.54 -7.76 0.06
CA LEU A 180 18.25 -7.15 0.44
C LEU A 180 17.47 -7.98 1.47
N ARG A 181 17.96 -9.14 1.87
CA ARG A 181 17.39 -9.82 3.04
C ARG A 181 17.68 -8.97 4.26
N HIS A 182 16.63 -8.37 4.81
CA HIS A 182 16.66 -7.79 6.15
C HIS A 182 17.26 -8.84 7.08
N SER A 183 18.54 -8.66 7.43
CA SER A 183 19.18 -9.51 8.41
C SER A 183 18.50 -9.18 9.74
N TYR A 184 17.49 -9.96 10.12
CA TYR A 184 16.85 -9.83 11.41
C TYR A 184 17.94 -10.07 12.45
N GLY A 185 18.38 -8.99 13.08
CA GLY A 185 19.27 -9.08 14.22
C GLY A 185 18.61 -9.94 15.29
N LYS A 186 19.43 -10.50 16.17
CA LYS A 186 18.94 -11.32 17.28
C LYS A 186 17.80 -10.59 18.04
N LYS A 187 17.97 -9.30 18.31
CA LYS A 187 16.95 -8.45 18.95
C LYS A 187 15.60 -8.43 18.21
N GLN A 188 15.58 -8.26 16.89
CA GLN A 188 14.31 -8.25 16.13
C GLN A 188 13.63 -9.62 16.13
N LYS A 189 14.41 -10.71 16.08
CA LYS A 189 13.88 -12.08 16.17
C LYS A 189 13.29 -12.35 17.55
N ASP A 190 13.99 -11.95 18.60
CA ASP A 190 13.54 -12.09 19.99
C ASP A 190 12.23 -11.31 20.20
N ILE A 191 12.17 -10.07 19.71
CA ILE A 191 10.95 -9.24 19.74
C ILE A 191 9.80 -9.89 18.98
N LEU A 192 10.03 -10.34 17.74
CA LEU A 192 9.00 -11.01 16.94
C LEU A 192 8.47 -12.25 17.65
N PHE A 193 9.36 -13.06 18.21
CA PHE A 193 9.01 -14.27 18.94
C PHE A 193 8.13 -13.97 20.15
N GLU A 194 8.49 -12.96 20.94
CA GLU A 194 7.71 -12.51 22.09
C GLU A 194 6.33 -11.99 21.67
N MET A 195 6.26 -11.18 20.61
CA MET A 195 4.99 -10.71 20.06
C MET A 195 4.09 -11.88 19.64
N ILE A 196 4.64 -12.90 18.95
CA ILE A 196 3.88 -14.08 18.53
C ILE A 196 3.39 -14.90 19.72
N GLN A 197 4.21 -15.06 20.77
CA GLN A 197 3.82 -15.82 21.97
C GLN A 197 2.67 -15.16 22.74
N ASN A 198 2.66 -13.82 22.79
CA ASN A 198 1.68 -13.03 23.52
C ASN A 198 0.59 -12.46 22.60
N ALA A 199 0.44 -13.02 21.39
CA ALA A 199 -0.46 -12.50 20.39
C ALA A 199 -1.92 -12.67 20.79
N GLU A 200 -2.58 -11.58 21.15
CA GLU A 200 -4.03 -11.55 21.33
C GLU A 200 -4.71 -11.08 20.05
N ARG A 201 -5.74 -11.83 19.63
CA ARG A 201 -6.58 -11.47 18.48
C ARG A 201 -7.94 -11.04 19.00
N MET A 202 -8.45 -9.96 18.45
CA MET A 202 -9.78 -9.45 18.73
C MET A 202 -10.51 -9.11 17.45
N GLU A 203 -11.83 -9.09 17.52
CA GLU A 203 -12.67 -8.60 16.44
C GLU A 203 -13.17 -7.20 16.83
N VAL A 204 -12.84 -6.20 16.01
CA VAL A 204 -13.28 -4.81 16.20
C VAL A 204 -13.95 -4.36 14.93
N SER A 205 -15.25 -4.02 15.01
CA SER A 205 -16.04 -3.55 13.88
C SER A 205 -16.00 -4.47 12.65
N GLY A 206 -15.93 -5.80 12.85
CA GLY A 206 -15.91 -6.81 11.78
C GLY A 206 -14.55 -7.01 11.12
N PHE A 207 -13.49 -6.46 11.72
CA PHE A 207 -12.09 -6.66 11.34
C PHE A 207 -11.35 -7.48 12.40
N SER A 208 -10.49 -8.39 11.96
CA SER A 208 -9.58 -9.10 12.85
C SER A 208 -8.36 -8.23 13.14
N ILE A 209 -8.16 -7.87 14.40
CA ILE A 209 -7.10 -6.98 14.87
C ILE A 209 -6.22 -7.72 15.87
N SER A 210 -4.92 -7.41 15.88
CA SER A 210 -4.04 -7.80 16.97
C SER A 210 -3.21 -6.62 17.46
N ILE A 211 -3.13 -6.45 18.78
CA ILE A 211 -2.36 -5.39 19.42
C ILE A 211 -1.34 -6.07 20.34
N ALA A 212 -0.05 -5.85 20.07
CA ALA A 212 1.04 -6.35 20.91
C ALA A 212 1.59 -5.22 21.77
N ARG A 213 1.81 -5.48 23.06
CA ARG A 213 2.45 -4.57 24.01
C ARG A 213 3.75 -5.19 24.50
N MET A 214 4.82 -4.40 24.53
CA MET A 214 6.08 -4.85 25.12
C MET A 214 7.00 -3.71 25.51
N ASP A 215 7.86 -3.99 26.49
CA ASP A 215 8.96 -3.12 26.86
C ASP A 215 10.17 -3.40 25.95
N ILE A 216 10.89 -2.35 25.55
CA ILE A 216 12.11 -2.46 24.74
C ILE A 216 13.28 -1.78 25.45
N GLU A 217 14.43 -2.46 25.43
CA GLU A 217 15.69 -1.92 25.98
C GLU A 217 16.60 -1.36 24.87
N GLY A 218 16.89 -0.08 25.00
CA GLY A 218 17.73 0.67 24.07
C GLY A 218 17.10 0.91 22.71
N HIS A 219 17.90 1.42 21.77
CA HIS A 219 17.40 1.74 20.44
C HIS A 219 17.34 0.50 19.54
N VAL A 220 16.12 0.08 19.15
CA VAL A 220 15.89 -0.98 18.17
C VAL A 220 15.44 -0.38 16.85
N GLN A 221 16.24 -0.58 15.80
CA GLN A 221 15.90 -0.15 14.44
C GLN A 221 14.99 -1.16 13.76
N ASN A 222 14.22 -0.70 12.76
CA ASN A 222 13.39 -1.51 11.86
C ASN A 222 12.26 -2.32 12.55
N LEU A 223 11.72 -1.81 13.66
CA LEU A 223 10.55 -2.41 14.32
C LEU A 223 9.32 -2.46 13.40
N SER A 224 9.21 -1.58 12.43
CA SER A 224 8.11 -1.57 11.45
C SER A 224 8.05 -2.83 10.57
N VAL A 225 9.20 -3.43 10.27
CA VAL A 225 9.30 -4.71 9.55
C VAL A 225 8.88 -5.86 10.47
N VAL A 226 9.20 -5.76 11.76
CA VAL A 226 8.78 -6.76 12.76
C VAL A 226 7.26 -6.79 12.89
N VAL A 227 6.61 -5.63 12.99
CA VAL A 227 5.14 -5.54 13.04
C VAL A 227 4.49 -6.04 11.76
N GLN A 228 5.10 -5.82 10.59
CA GLN A 228 4.62 -6.37 9.32
C GLN A 228 4.63 -7.90 9.32
N MET A 229 5.76 -8.51 9.68
CA MET A 229 5.87 -9.98 9.78
C MET A 229 4.91 -10.54 10.82
N TYR A 230 4.82 -9.89 11.97
CA TYR A 230 3.89 -10.26 13.03
C TYR A 230 2.46 -10.34 12.49
N ARG A 231 2.00 -9.30 11.78
CA ARG A 231 0.67 -9.28 11.14
C ARG A 231 0.47 -10.46 10.19
N GLU A 232 1.46 -10.74 9.34
CA GLU A 232 1.40 -11.83 8.37
C GLU A 232 1.35 -13.21 9.03
N ILE A 233 2.15 -13.42 10.09
CA ILE A 233 2.20 -14.68 10.84
C ILE A 233 0.90 -14.90 11.62
N VAL A 234 0.39 -13.86 12.26
CA VAL A 234 -0.86 -13.92 13.02
C VAL A 234 -2.09 -13.87 12.09
N ASN A 235 -1.92 -13.48 10.83
CA ASN A 235 -2.99 -13.44 9.81
C ASN A 235 -4.21 -12.62 10.29
N VAL A 236 -4.00 -11.32 10.51
CA VAL A 236 -5.01 -10.34 10.93
C VAL A 236 -5.09 -9.17 9.93
N ASP A 237 -6.24 -8.52 9.85
CA ASP A 237 -6.51 -7.39 8.94
C ASP A 237 -5.67 -6.14 9.30
N ALA A 238 -5.47 -5.92 10.60
CA ALA A 238 -4.50 -4.94 11.07
C ALA A 238 -3.77 -5.44 12.32
N ALA A 239 -2.48 -5.11 12.40
CA ALA A 239 -1.70 -5.31 13.60
C ALA A 239 -1.13 -3.98 14.09
N PHE A 240 -1.14 -3.81 15.40
CA PHE A 240 -0.50 -2.70 16.09
C PHE A 240 0.51 -3.25 17.09
N ALA A 241 1.59 -2.52 17.28
CA ALA A 241 2.56 -2.81 18.33
C ALA A 241 2.87 -1.53 19.10
N ILE A 242 2.82 -1.63 20.42
CA ILE A 242 3.10 -0.58 21.39
C ILE A 242 4.40 -0.96 22.09
N PHE A 243 5.48 -0.28 21.71
CA PHE A 243 6.81 -0.47 22.28
C PHE A 243 7.09 0.60 23.32
N ARG A 244 7.19 0.22 24.58
CA ARG A 244 7.55 1.15 25.66
C ARG A 244 9.06 1.15 25.86
N ASP A 245 9.67 2.31 25.67
CA ASP A 245 11.06 2.58 26.04
C ASP A 245 11.09 3.00 27.52
N THR A 246 11.49 2.06 28.38
CA THR A 246 11.50 2.24 29.84
C THR A 246 12.58 3.22 30.30
N GLU A 247 13.65 3.42 29.52
CA GLU A 247 14.71 4.38 29.84
C GLU A 247 14.30 5.82 29.53
N ARG A 248 13.55 6.02 28.43
CA ARG A 248 13.20 7.35 27.93
C ARG A 248 11.78 7.80 28.26
N ASP A 249 11.00 6.93 28.90
CA ASP A 249 9.60 7.12 29.25
C ASP A 249 8.74 7.55 28.04
N ARG A 250 8.84 6.75 26.97
CA ARG A 250 8.12 6.98 25.71
C ARG A 250 7.53 5.69 25.17
N CYS A 251 6.41 5.80 24.48
CA CYS A 251 5.77 4.70 23.78
C CYS A 251 5.80 4.97 22.28
N MET A 252 6.41 4.07 21.52
CA MET A 252 6.33 4.06 20.08
C MET A 252 5.22 3.12 19.65
N VAL A 253 4.28 3.64 18.88
CA VAL A 253 3.16 2.88 18.32
C VAL A 253 3.43 2.70 16.84
N ILE A 254 3.28 1.47 16.34
CA ILE A 254 3.42 1.14 14.93
C ILE A 254 2.18 0.36 14.51
N GLY A 255 1.59 0.73 13.37
CA GLY A 255 0.46 0.03 12.78
C GLY A 255 0.75 -0.47 11.35
N ARG A 256 0.15 -1.60 11.00
CA ARG A 256 0.15 -2.19 9.67
C ARG A 256 -1.23 -2.74 9.34
N SER A 257 -1.77 -2.42 8.16
CA SER A 257 -3.02 -2.99 7.64
C SER A 257 -2.92 -3.27 6.14
N ASN A 258 -3.64 -4.28 5.68
CA ASN A 258 -3.82 -4.63 4.27
C ASN A 258 -5.19 -4.17 3.76
N LEU A 259 -5.97 -3.51 4.62
CA LEU A 259 -7.30 -3.01 4.34
C LEU A 259 -7.29 -1.49 4.37
N GLU A 260 -7.77 -0.86 3.30
CA GLU A 260 -7.89 0.59 3.21
C GLU A 260 -8.91 1.16 4.21
N GLN A 261 -9.89 0.34 4.60
CA GLN A 261 -10.92 0.69 5.59
C GLN A 261 -10.31 0.96 6.98
N ILE A 262 -9.12 0.41 7.26
CA ILE A 262 -8.35 0.72 8.47
C ILE A 262 -7.18 1.61 8.07
N ASN A 263 -7.45 2.90 7.91
CA ASN A 263 -6.42 3.86 7.54
C ASN A 263 -5.47 4.12 8.72
N ILE A 264 -4.35 3.38 8.74
CA ILE A 264 -3.33 3.47 9.77
C ILE A 264 -2.76 4.89 9.85
N GLY A 265 -2.50 5.54 8.72
CA GLY A 265 -1.98 6.90 8.67
C GLY A 265 -2.87 7.91 9.41
N LEU A 266 -4.20 7.80 9.26
CA LEU A 266 -5.16 8.64 9.98
C LEU A 266 -5.16 8.34 11.49
N ILE A 267 -5.18 7.06 11.88
CA ILE A 267 -5.09 6.65 13.30
C ILE A 267 -3.84 7.24 13.94
N MET A 268 -2.69 7.10 13.28
CA MET A 268 -1.41 7.59 13.80
C MET A 268 -1.38 9.12 13.90
N ARG A 269 -1.95 9.86 12.94
CA ARG A 269 -2.05 11.34 12.99
C ARG A 269 -2.85 11.82 14.20
N SER A 270 -3.93 11.14 14.56
CA SER A 270 -4.72 11.45 15.76
C SER A 270 -3.92 11.30 17.07
N MET A 271 -2.81 10.56 17.04
CA MET A 271 -1.88 10.39 18.16
C MET A 271 -0.60 11.25 18.02
N GLY A 272 -0.58 12.20 17.10
CA GLY A 272 0.58 13.06 16.82
C GLY A 272 1.69 12.40 15.99
N GLY A 273 1.38 11.26 15.36
CA GLY A 273 2.25 10.54 14.44
C GLY A 273 1.97 10.84 12.97
N GLY A 274 2.28 9.87 12.10
CA GLY A 274 2.07 9.99 10.66
C GLY A 274 2.17 8.64 9.94
N GLY A 275 1.98 8.69 8.62
CA GLY A 275 2.01 7.53 7.74
C GLY A 275 1.00 7.60 6.59
N HIS A 276 0.79 6.45 5.96
CA HIS A 276 -0.09 6.20 4.82
C HIS A 276 -1.17 5.17 5.19
N PRO A 277 -2.18 4.90 4.33
CA PRO A 277 -3.30 4.04 4.70
C PRO A 277 -2.92 2.66 5.25
N GLY A 278 -1.95 1.96 4.65
CA GLY A 278 -1.53 0.63 5.12
C GLY A 278 -0.48 0.61 6.25
N ALA A 279 0.07 1.76 6.62
CA ALA A 279 1.32 1.82 7.38
C ALA A 279 1.52 3.16 8.11
N GLY A 280 1.85 3.13 9.39
CA GLY A 280 2.17 4.36 10.12
C GLY A 280 2.77 4.14 11.50
N SER A 281 3.20 5.23 12.12
CA SER A 281 3.75 5.22 13.48
C SER A 281 3.52 6.53 14.21
N ALA A 282 3.43 6.47 15.54
CA ALA A 282 3.35 7.61 16.44
C ALA A 282 4.32 7.43 17.62
N LEU A 283 4.81 8.54 18.17
CA LEU A 283 5.67 8.54 19.35
C LEU A 283 5.01 9.38 20.46
N LEU A 284 4.57 8.71 21.52
CA LEU A 284 3.91 9.32 22.67
C LEU A 284 4.88 9.41 23.85
N LYS A 285 4.77 10.47 24.64
CA LYS A 285 5.59 10.69 25.85
C LYS A 285 4.78 10.35 27.11
N ALA A 286 5.40 9.66 28.06
CA ALA A 286 4.84 9.40 29.40
C ALA A 286 3.39 8.87 29.39
N THR A 287 3.04 8.01 28.43
CA THR A 287 1.69 7.47 28.26
C THR A 287 1.68 5.99 28.59
N ASN A 288 0.73 5.54 29.41
CA ASN A 288 0.56 4.13 29.71
C ASN A 288 0.18 3.35 28.42
N PRO A 289 0.88 2.25 28.07
CA PRO A 289 0.50 1.36 26.97
C PRO A 289 -0.97 0.93 26.96
N ASP A 290 -1.59 0.74 28.13
CA ASP A 290 -3.00 0.33 28.22
C ASP A 290 -3.95 1.40 27.66
N VAL A 291 -3.67 2.68 27.95
CA VAL A 291 -4.46 3.81 27.45
C VAL A 291 -4.29 3.95 25.94
N ILE A 292 -3.09 3.68 25.43
CA ILE A 292 -2.81 3.68 23.99
C ILE A 292 -3.63 2.60 23.29
N GLU A 293 -3.69 1.40 23.86
CA GLU A 293 -4.49 0.29 23.33
C GLU A 293 -5.98 0.65 23.28
N GLU A 294 -6.53 1.20 24.37
CA GLU A 294 -7.92 1.67 24.40
C GLU A 294 -8.19 2.74 23.32
N MET A 295 -7.29 3.71 23.17
CA MET A 295 -7.39 4.73 22.12
C MET A 295 -7.38 4.11 20.71
N LEU A 296 -6.52 3.12 20.45
CA LEU A 296 -6.47 2.44 19.16
C LEU A 296 -7.79 1.73 18.87
N ILE A 297 -8.33 0.99 19.85
CA ILE A 297 -9.61 0.29 19.72
C ILE A 297 -10.74 1.29 19.41
N GLU A 298 -10.81 2.40 20.15
CA GLU A 298 -11.83 3.44 19.92
C GLU A 298 -11.68 4.14 18.57
N MET A 299 -10.46 4.39 18.09
CA MET A 299 -10.26 4.96 16.75
C MET A 299 -10.63 3.99 15.63
N ILE A 300 -10.37 2.69 15.80
CA ILE A 300 -10.80 1.66 14.85
C ILE A 300 -12.33 1.56 14.83
N ARG A 301 -12.98 1.71 15.98
CA ARG A 301 -14.45 1.80 16.08
C ARG A 301 -15.00 3.07 15.42
N GLY A 302 -14.40 4.22 15.70
CA GLY A 302 -14.87 5.54 15.27
C GLY A 302 -14.60 5.89 13.81
N ASN A 303 -13.57 5.31 13.18
CA ASN A 303 -13.25 5.53 11.76
C ASN A 303 -14.30 4.96 10.77
N GLN A 304 -15.37 4.32 11.26
CA GLN A 304 -16.50 3.91 10.41
C GLN A 304 -17.31 5.09 9.81
N GLN A 305 -17.13 6.33 10.26
CA GLN A 305 -17.97 7.46 9.78
C GLN A 305 -17.67 7.96 8.35
N THR A 306 -16.89 7.23 7.55
CA THR A 306 -16.81 7.47 6.09
C THR A 306 -17.12 6.22 5.27
N SER A 307 -17.87 5.25 5.79
CA SER A 307 -18.43 4.19 4.95
C SER A 307 -19.69 4.70 4.24
N ILE A 308 -19.62 4.84 2.92
CA ILE A 308 -20.78 4.93 2.03
C ILE A 308 -21.73 3.76 2.38
N MET A 309 -22.98 4.07 2.70
CA MET A 309 -24.00 3.10 3.11
C MET A 309 -24.54 2.37 1.88
N LEU A 310 -25.14 1.19 2.04
CA LEU A 310 -25.77 0.49 0.91
C LEU A 310 -26.84 1.34 0.19
N SER A 311 -27.51 2.23 0.92
CA SER A 311 -28.45 3.20 0.34
C SER A 311 -27.84 4.09 -0.74
N ASP A 312 -26.53 4.31 -0.69
CA ASP A 312 -25.83 5.22 -1.59
C ASP A 312 -25.37 4.54 -2.89
N ILE A 313 -25.34 3.20 -2.91
CA ILE A 313 -24.91 2.39 -4.08
C ILE A 313 -26.00 1.47 -4.64
N MET A 314 -27.12 1.31 -3.93
CA MET A 314 -28.21 0.45 -4.37
C MET A 314 -28.97 1.07 -5.55
N SER A 315 -29.51 0.21 -6.41
CA SER A 315 -30.44 0.63 -7.45
C SER A 315 -31.87 0.76 -6.90
N TYR A 316 -32.52 1.89 -7.16
CA TYR A 316 -33.93 2.19 -6.85
C TYR A 316 -34.56 2.99 -8.01
N PRO A 317 -35.86 2.81 -8.35
CA PRO A 317 -36.84 1.89 -7.75
C PRO A 317 -36.63 0.43 -8.12
N VAL A 318 -36.87 -0.48 -7.16
CA VAL A 318 -36.76 -1.93 -7.40
C VAL A 318 -38.04 -2.46 -8.03
N VAL A 319 -37.89 -3.13 -9.16
CA VAL A 319 -38.98 -3.88 -9.79
C VAL A 319 -39.23 -5.16 -9.00
N THR A 320 -40.44 -5.32 -8.48
CA THR A 320 -40.90 -6.51 -7.74
C THR A 320 -42.10 -7.14 -8.44
N VAL A 321 -42.39 -8.40 -8.10
CA VAL A 321 -43.57 -9.14 -8.57
C VAL A 321 -44.27 -9.81 -7.38
N THR A 322 -45.55 -10.15 -7.51
CA THR A 322 -46.29 -10.84 -6.46
C THR A 322 -46.17 -12.37 -6.59
N GLU A 323 -46.45 -13.10 -5.50
CA GLU A 323 -46.44 -14.58 -5.51
C GLU A 323 -47.34 -15.23 -6.58
N ASP A 324 -48.40 -14.53 -6.97
CA ASP A 324 -49.38 -14.99 -7.95
C ASP A 324 -49.13 -14.49 -9.38
N THR A 325 -48.12 -13.61 -9.58
CA THR A 325 -47.69 -13.17 -10.92
C THR A 325 -47.30 -14.40 -11.74
N THR A 326 -47.76 -14.49 -12.98
CA THR A 326 -47.48 -15.64 -13.84
C THR A 326 -46.03 -15.62 -14.33
N ILE A 327 -45.47 -16.79 -14.61
CA ILE A 327 -44.11 -16.91 -15.14
C ILE A 327 -43.94 -16.16 -16.48
N ASP A 328 -44.97 -16.12 -17.32
CA ASP A 328 -44.97 -15.38 -18.58
C ASP A 328 -44.86 -13.86 -18.37
N GLU A 329 -45.64 -13.31 -17.43
CA GLU A 329 -45.55 -11.90 -17.03
C GLU A 329 -44.18 -11.57 -16.46
N VAL A 330 -43.63 -12.43 -15.57
CA VAL A 330 -42.27 -12.26 -15.06
C VAL A 330 -41.25 -12.24 -16.20
N ALA A 331 -41.40 -13.09 -17.21
CA ALA A 331 -40.51 -13.12 -18.37
C ALA A 331 -40.56 -11.79 -19.15
N MET A 332 -41.76 -11.23 -19.35
CA MET A 332 -41.94 -9.93 -19.99
C MET A 332 -41.30 -8.81 -19.18
N ILE A 333 -41.56 -8.76 -17.87
CA ILE A 333 -40.99 -7.76 -16.96
C ILE A 333 -39.46 -7.79 -17.02
N LEU A 334 -38.85 -8.98 -16.90
CA LEU A 334 -37.39 -9.14 -16.97
C LEU A 334 -36.80 -8.70 -18.32
N ARG A 335 -37.55 -8.87 -19.41
CA ARG A 335 -37.13 -8.45 -20.75
C ARG A 335 -37.21 -6.94 -20.92
N GLU A 336 -38.31 -6.33 -20.48
CA GLU A 336 -38.58 -4.89 -20.64
C GLU A 336 -37.68 -4.03 -19.76
N THR A 337 -37.45 -4.49 -18.52
CA THR A 337 -36.60 -3.79 -17.55
C THR A 337 -35.10 -4.04 -17.78
N GLY A 338 -34.75 -4.98 -18.66
CA GLY A 338 -33.38 -5.48 -18.80
C GLY A 338 -32.89 -6.30 -17.59
N CYS A 339 -33.72 -6.47 -16.55
CA CYS A 339 -33.34 -7.19 -15.35
C CYS A 339 -33.13 -8.69 -15.62
N THR A 340 -32.29 -9.30 -14.80
CA THR A 340 -31.93 -10.72 -14.87
C THR A 340 -32.59 -11.55 -13.75
N GLY A 341 -33.32 -10.89 -12.85
CA GLY A 341 -34.10 -11.45 -11.76
C GLY A 341 -34.69 -10.32 -10.91
N VAL A 342 -35.78 -10.62 -10.20
CA VAL A 342 -36.56 -9.68 -9.39
C VAL A 342 -36.98 -10.31 -8.05
N PRO A 343 -37.11 -9.52 -6.97
CA PRO A 343 -37.72 -9.99 -5.73
C PRO A 343 -39.21 -10.30 -5.92
N VAL A 344 -39.68 -11.33 -5.20
CA VAL A 344 -41.09 -11.69 -5.08
C VAL A 344 -41.57 -11.23 -3.71
N VAL A 345 -42.65 -10.45 -3.69
CA VAL A 345 -43.26 -9.89 -2.48
C VAL A 345 -44.64 -10.50 -2.22
N ASN A 346 -45.05 -10.53 -0.94
CA ASN A 346 -46.41 -10.89 -0.56
C ASN A 346 -47.33 -9.66 -0.52
N GLU A 347 -48.59 -9.86 -0.11
CA GLU A 347 -49.60 -8.79 0.01
C GLU A 347 -49.20 -7.65 0.97
N ASN A 348 -48.28 -7.91 1.91
CA ASN A 348 -47.76 -6.93 2.87
C ASN A 348 -46.46 -6.26 2.40
N GLU A 349 -46.06 -6.42 1.13
CA GLU A 349 -44.82 -5.94 0.52
C GLU A 349 -43.53 -6.55 1.10
N ASN A 350 -43.64 -7.61 1.91
CA ASN A 350 -42.48 -8.30 2.45
C ASN A 350 -41.89 -9.26 1.42
N VAL A 351 -40.56 -9.37 1.40
CA VAL A 351 -39.85 -10.32 0.53
C VAL A 351 -40.14 -11.75 0.96
N VAL A 352 -40.67 -12.54 0.04
CA VAL A 352 -40.97 -13.97 0.26
C VAL A 352 -40.26 -14.89 -0.72
N GLY A 353 -39.63 -14.33 -1.75
CA GLY A 353 -38.85 -15.10 -2.70
C GLY A 353 -38.02 -14.23 -3.65
N VAL A 354 -37.22 -14.88 -4.48
CA VAL A 354 -36.56 -14.27 -5.64
C VAL A 354 -36.75 -15.18 -6.84
N ILE A 355 -37.02 -14.57 -8.00
CA ILE A 355 -37.08 -15.28 -9.29
C ILE A 355 -36.03 -14.70 -10.24
N SER A 356 -35.23 -15.57 -10.85
CA SER A 356 -34.19 -15.18 -11.80
C SER A 356 -34.33 -15.92 -13.12
N ARG A 357 -33.69 -15.44 -14.20
CA ARG A 357 -33.66 -16.16 -15.50
C ARG A 357 -33.14 -17.59 -15.37
N ARG A 358 -32.34 -17.91 -14.35
CA ARG A 358 -31.85 -19.28 -14.10
C ARG A 358 -32.97 -20.23 -13.68
N ASP A 359 -33.97 -19.72 -12.95
CA ASP A 359 -35.11 -20.51 -12.47
C ASP A 359 -36.04 -20.94 -13.61
N PHE A 360 -36.02 -20.23 -14.74
CA PHE A 360 -36.77 -20.60 -15.94
C PHE A 360 -36.31 -21.94 -16.53
N ARG A 361 -35.11 -22.44 -16.19
CA ARG A 361 -34.67 -23.80 -16.56
C ARG A 361 -35.54 -24.90 -15.94
N LYS A 362 -36.27 -24.59 -14.86
CA LYS A 362 -37.23 -25.52 -14.21
C LYS A 362 -38.52 -25.69 -15.04
N ILE A 363 -38.76 -24.80 -16.01
CA ILE A 363 -39.92 -24.83 -16.89
C ILE A 363 -39.71 -25.86 -18.01
N LYS A 364 -40.52 -26.92 -18.01
CA LYS A 364 -40.40 -28.03 -18.99
C LYS A 364 -41.58 -28.14 -19.95
N LYS A 365 -42.69 -27.45 -19.67
CA LYS A 365 -43.93 -27.49 -20.46
C LYS A 365 -44.46 -26.07 -20.65
N ASN A 366 -45.05 -25.77 -21.80
CA ASN A 366 -45.66 -24.46 -22.05
C ASN A 366 -46.77 -24.11 -21.05
N SER A 367 -47.48 -25.11 -20.52
CA SER A 367 -48.50 -24.89 -19.47
C SER A 367 -47.93 -24.31 -18.16
N HIS A 368 -46.63 -24.49 -17.88
CA HIS A 368 -46.00 -23.91 -16.70
C HIS A 368 -45.78 -22.39 -16.82
N MET A 369 -45.83 -21.82 -18.04
CA MET A 369 -45.74 -20.37 -18.23
C MET A 369 -46.91 -19.62 -17.59
N GLN A 370 -48.08 -20.27 -17.49
CA GLN A 370 -49.29 -19.73 -16.87
C GLN A 370 -49.39 -20.05 -15.37
N SER A 371 -48.37 -20.71 -14.80
CA SER A 371 -48.32 -21.01 -13.38
C SER A 371 -47.80 -19.80 -12.58
N PRO A 372 -48.21 -19.64 -11.32
CA PRO A 372 -47.74 -18.55 -10.47
C PRO A 372 -46.26 -18.70 -10.10
N VAL A 373 -45.56 -17.57 -9.94
CA VAL A 373 -44.12 -17.55 -9.67
C VAL A 373 -43.74 -18.26 -8.38
N LYS A 374 -44.63 -18.30 -7.38
CA LYS A 374 -44.42 -19.00 -6.11
C LYS A 374 -44.12 -20.50 -6.22
N ALA A 375 -44.45 -21.10 -7.36
CA ALA A 375 -44.16 -22.50 -7.68
C ALA A 375 -42.70 -22.72 -8.14
N PHE A 376 -42.00 -21.67 -8.58
CA PHE A 376 -40.66 -21.77 -9.19
C PHE A 376 -39.59 -20.91 -8.50
N MET A 377 -40.00 -19.88 -7.76
CA MET A 377 -39.10 -18.96 -7.04
C MET A 377 -38.22 -19.67 -6.01
N SER A 378 -37.06 -19.09 -5.72
CA SER A 378 -36.27 -19.46 -4.54
C SER A 378 -36.86 -18.80 -3.30
N ARG A 379 -37.06 -19.58 -2.24
CA ARG A 379 -37.61 -19.11 -0.95
C ARG A 379 -36.52 -18.77 0.07
N ASP A 380 -35.31 -19.31 -0.11
CA ASP A 380 -34.16 -18.97 0.73
C ASP A 380 -33.54 -17.68 0.19
N VAL A 381 -34.14 -16.56 0.57
CA VAL A 381 -33.73 -15.24 0.11
C VAL A 381 -32.70 -14.68 1.05
N ILE A 382 -31.48 -14.50 0.55
CA ILE A 382 -30.46 -13.72 1.23
C ILE A 382 -30.77 -12.25 0.99
N THR A 383 -31.09 -11.52 2.05
CA THR A 383 -31.31 -10.07 2.06
C THR A 383 -30.22 -9.38 2.87
N ILE A 384 -30.12 -8.07 2.73
CA ILE A 384 -29.23 -7.23 3.54
C ILE A 384 -29.96 -5.97 4.00
N ASP A 385 -29.71 -5.56 5.23
CA ASP A 385 -30.27 -4.32 5.79
C ASP A 385 -29.61 -3.09 5.15
N HIS A 386 -30.40 -2.04 4.89
CA HIS A 386 -29.93 -0.82 4.24
C HIS A 386 -28.81 -0.08 4.98
N THR A 387 -28.67 -0.33 6.29
CA THR A 387 -27.61 0.27 7.11
C THR A 387 -26.24 -0.42 6.98
N ARG A 388 -26.18 -1.56 6.30
CA ARG A 388 -24.94 -2.33 6.12
C ARG A 388 -24.07 -1.75 5.01
N SER A 389 -22.82 -2.23 4.96
CA SER A 389 -21.81 -1.75 4.00
C SER A 389 -21.82 -2.50 2.66
N ALA A 390 -21.22 -1.90 1.63
CA ALA A 390 -20.94 -2.57 0.35
C ALA A 390 -20.09 -3.85 0.51
N ILE A 391 -19.20 -3.87 1.52
CA ILE A 391 -18.36 -5.03 1.84
C ILE A 391 -19.19 -6.18 2.41
N ASP A 392 -20.15 -5.88 3.29
CA ASP A 392 -21.07 -6.89 3.81
C ASP A 392 -21.88 -7.53 2.68
N ALA A 393 -22.34 -6.71 1.72
CA ALA A 393 -22.98 -7.22 0.50
C ALA A 393 -22.02 -8.11 -0.31
N ALA A 394 -20.77 -7.69 -0.52
CA ALA A 394 -19.75 -8.50 -1.21
C ALA A 394 -19.50 -9.85 -0.51
N ARG A 395 -19.37 -9.85 0.82
CA ARG A 395 -19.17 -11.05 1.64
C ARG A 395 -20.36 -12.02 1.51
N LEU A 396 -21.59 -11.52 1.57
CA LEU A 396 -22.78 -12.34 1.36
C LEU A 396 -22.83 -12.90 -0.07
N MET A 397 -22.49 -12.09 -1.08
CA MET A 397 -22.43 -12.53 -2.47
C MET A 397 -21.43 -13.67 -2.69
N ILE A 398 -20.25 -13.60 -2.07
CA ILE A 398 -19.22 -14.65 -2.13
C ILE A 398 -19.68 -15.90 -1.37
N LYS A 399 -20.13 -15.71 -0.13
CA LYS A 399 -20.51 -16.82 0.77
C LYS A 399 -21.65 -17.66 0.19
N HIS A 400 -22.62 -17.03 -0.46
CA HIS A 400 -23.81 -17.70 -0.99
C HIS A 400 -23.77 -17.91 -2.51
N ASP A 401 -22.67 -17.55 -3.19
CA ASP A 401 -22.52 -17.54 -4.66
C ASP A 401 -23.70 -16.87 -5.40
N ILE A 402 -24.10 -15.70 -4.90
CA ILE A 402 -25.19 -14.89 -5.47
C ILE A 402 -24.64 -13.62 -6.10
N GLY A 403 -25.30 -13.16 -7.18
CA GLY A 403 -24.87 -11.97 -7.94
C GLY A 403 -25.65 -10.70 -7.63
N ARG A 404 -26.67 -10.79 -6.77
CA ARG A 404 -27.52 -9.67 -6.35
C ARG A 404 -28.13 -9.96 -4.99
N ILE A 405 -28.40 -8.92 -4.21
CA ILE A 405 -29.00 -9.02 -2.88
C ILE A 405 -30.08 -7.93 -2.77
N PRO A 406 -31.34 -8.28 -2.45
CA PRO A 406 -32.34 -7.29 -2.07
C PRO A 406 -31.93 -6.55 -0.79
N VAL A 407 -31.97 -5.23 -0.84
CA VAL A 407 -31.75 -4.34 0.30
C VAL A 407 -33.10 -4.08 0.96
N ILE A 408 -33.18 -4.31 2.27
CA ILE A 408 -34.42 -4.22 3.04
C ILE A 408 -34.36 -3.17 4.15
N GLU A 409 -35.52 -2.60 4.46
CA GLU A 409 -35.80 -1.76 5.63
C GLU A 409 -37.16 -2.21 6.19
N ASP A 410 -37.21 -2.56 7.48
CA ASP A 410 -38.42 -3.08 8.15
C ASP A 410 -39.13 -4.25 7.41
N GLY A 411 -38.35 -5.11 6.74
CA GLY A 411 -38.85 -6.28 6.00
C GLY A 411 -39.30 -6.00 4.55
N ARG A 412 -39.34 -4.72 4.14
CA ARG A 412 -39.70 -4.29 2.78
C ARG A 412 -38.48 -4.10 1.91
N VAL A 413 -38.59 -4.36 0.61
CA VAL A 413 -37.50 -4.07 -0.34
C VAL A 413 -37.46 -2.57 -0.62
N ILE A 414 -36.34 -1.95 -0.30
CA ILE A 414 -36.08 -0.54 -0.65
C ILE A 414 -35.01 -0.40 -1.74
N GLY A 415 -34.30 -1.48 -2.08
CA GLY A 415 -33.20 -1.42 -3.03
C GLY A 415 -32.76 -2.80 -3.50
N ILE A 416 -31.93 -2.83 -4.54
CA ILE A 416 -31.19 -4.02 -4.92
C ILE A 416 -29.74 -3.63 -5.18
N VAL A 417 -28.82 -4.41 -4.62
CA VAL A 417 -27.40 -4.26 -4.89
C VAL A 417 -26.93 -5.45 -5.71
N THR A 418 -26.26 -5.18 -6.82
CA THR A 418 -25.68 -6.19 -7.70
C THR A 418 -24.18 -6.26 -7.53
N ARG A 419 -23.58 -7.37 -7.99
CA ARG A 419 -22.12 -7.53 -8.01
C ARG A 419 -21.43 -6.41 -8.79
N SER A 420 -22.06 -5.90 -9.85
CA SER A 420 -21.54 -4.79 -10.62
C SER A 420 -21.53 -3.48 -9.81
N ASP A 421 -22.59 -3.21 -9.05
CA ASP A 421 -22.66 -2.00 -8.20
C ASP A 421 -21.58 -2.02 -7.12
N VAL A 422 -21.38 -3.18 -6.50
CA VAL A 422 -20.30 -3.41 -5.52
C VAL A 422 -18.92 -3.25 -6.16
N MET A 423 -18.72 -3.76 -7.38
CA MET A 423 -17.44 -3.63 -8.09
C MET A 423 -17.16 -2.20 -8.51
N LEU A 424 -18.15 -1.48 -9.05
CA LEU A 424 -18.04 -0.06 -9.41
C LEU A 424 -17.66 0.78 -8.20
N TYR A 425 -18.32 0.54 -7.07
CA TYR A 425 -17.94 1.17 -5.80
C TYR A 425 -16.45 0.94 -5.46
N PHE A 426 -15.92 -0.28 -5.61
CA PHE A 426 -14.50 -0.53 -5.37
C PHE A 426 -13.57 0.10 -6.41
N TYR A 427 -14.01 0.23 -7.67
CA TYR A 427 -13.24 0.92 -8.70
C TYR A 427 -13.20 2.43 -8.49
N ASP A 428 -14.30 3.05 -8.05
CA ASP A 428 -14.39 4.48 -7.73
C ASP A 428 -13.53 4.87 -6.50
N LEU A 429 -13.11 3.89 -5.69
CA LEU A 429 -12.16 4.09 -4.61
C LEU A 429 -10.69 4.05 -5.06
N LEU A 430 -10.41 3.60 -6.29
CA LEU A 430 -9.07 3.66 -6.85
C LEU A 430 -8.73 5.11 -7.22
N PRO A 431 -7.55 5.63 -6.86
CA PRO A 431 -7.13 6.96 -7.29
C PRO A 431 -7.04 7.05 -8.83
N ASP A 432 -7.36 8.23 -9.37
CA ASP A 432 -7.21 8.57 -10.80
C ASP A 432 -5.80 8.33 -11.35
#